data_AF-A0A7J6GJ11-F1
#
_entry.id   AF-A0A7J6GJ11-F1
#
_cell.length_a   1.000
_cell.length_b   1.000
_cell.length_c   1.000
_cell.angle_alpha   90.00
_cell.angle_beta   90.00
_cell.angle_gamma   90.00
#
_symmetry.space_group_name_H-M   'P 1'
#
loop_
_entity.id
_entity.type
_entity.pdbx_description
1 polymer ?
#
loop_
_entity_poly.entity_id
_entity_poly.type
_entity_poly.pdbx_seq_one_letter_code
_entity_poly.pdbx_strand_id
1 'polypeptide(L)'
;MVDASVVDHSTSLSVFWVIEDETKAISCQAVCYVHSVLEAELEAIHLALVVAIEERYSSVVIVSDSAIVVEALNIKELPLAWGSYLIFRKCVSLLKYFPYLLNLLIVLVRVFELLEQFVWVRRLLCEHCLRENAETASAPFLRMHRHLVRCVRRLNGPVRRSSARPVPELRVPALPPSRHTKRR
;
A
#
# COMPACT_ATOMS: atom_id res chain seq x y z
N MET A 1 0.14 -3.02 -9.71
CA MET A 1 -0.99 -3.91 -9.40
C MET A 1 -0.47 -5.33 -9.38
N VAL A 2 -0.79 -6.06 -8.34
CA VAL A 2 -0.51 -7.50 -8.23
C VAL A 2 -1.84 -8.22 -8.16
N ASP A 3 -1.92 -9.39 -8.79
CA ASP A 3 -3.08 -10.25 -8.77
C ASP A 3 -2.61 -11.71 -8.88
N ALA A 4 -3.36 -12.62 -8.26
CA ALA A 4 -3.08 -14.04 -8.30
C ALA A 4 -4.36 -14.85 -8.52
N SER A 5 -4.32 -15.77 -9.49
CA SER A 5 -5.43 -16.67 -9.78
C SER A 5 -5.03 -18.10 -9.52
N VAL A 6 -5.86 -18.83 -8.76
CA VAL A 6 -5.59 -20.21 -8.32
C VAL A 6 -6.54 -21.19 -9.02
N VAL A 7 -5.99 -22.23 -9.65
CA VAL A 7 -6.73 -23.36 -10.23
C VAL A 7 -6.03 -24.67 -9.83
N ASP A 8 -6.74 -25.57 -9.15
CA ASP A 8 -6.22 -26.88 -8.73
C ASP A 8 -4.83 -26.84 -8.07
N HIS A 9 -4.63 -25.89 -7.14
CA HIS A 9 -3.38 -25.60 -6.43
C HIS A 9 -2.21 -25.07 -7.29
N SER A 10 -2.40 -24.95 -8.59
CA SER A 10 -1.54 -24.14 -9.44
C SER A 10 -1.98 -22.69 -9.40
N THR A 11 -1.04 -21.76 -9.52
CA THR A 11 -1.35 -20.33 -9.48
C THR A 11 -0.61 -19.58 -10.55
N SER A 12 -1.34 -18.71 -11.25
CA SER A 12 -0.78 -17.68 -12.11
C SER A 12 -0.66 -16.39 -11.32
N LEU A 13 0.58 -15.89 -11.21
CA LEU A 13 0.90 -14.62 -10.60
C LEU A 13 1.05 -13.58 -11.72
N SER A 14 0.37 -12.45 -11.58
CA SER A 14 0.48 -11.33 -12.51
C SER A 14 0.86 -10.07 -11.76
N VAL A 15 1.97 -9.46 -12.18
CA VAL A 15 2.44 -8.18 -11.67
C VAL A 15 2.50 -7.19 -12.82
N PHE A 16 1.79 -6.07 -12.67
CA PHE A 16 1.81 -4.94 -13.60
C PHE A 16 2.35 -3.72 -12.85
N TRP A 17 3.41 -3.09 -13.36
CA TRP A 17 3.84 -1.80 -12.83
C TRP A 17 3.94 -0.73 -13.91
N VAL A 18 3.58 0.48 -13.50
CA VAL A 18 3.65 1.71 -14.28
C VAL A 18 4.72 2.57 -13.65
N ILE A 19 5.74 2.93 -14.42
CA ILE A 19 6.79 3.86 -13.98
C ILE A 19 6.23 5.28 -14.15
N GLU A 20 6.41 6.14 -13.14
CA GLU A 20 5.83 7.50 -13.06
C GLU A 20 6.20 8.41 -14.24
N ASP A 21 7.27 8.10 -14.98
CA ASP A 21 7.64 8.74 -16.25
C ASP A 21 6.83 8.26 -17.47
N GLU A 22 5.72 7.55 -17.24
CA GLU A 22 4.62 7.17 -18.16
C GLU A 22 4.99 6.46 -19.48
N THR A 23 6.26 6.12 -19.70
CA THR A 23 6.74 5.61 -20.99
C THR A 23 6.93 4.10 -21.02
N LYS A 24 6.85 3.42 -19.87
CA LYS A 24 7.06 1.97 -19.78
C LYS A 24 6.09 1.33 -18.79
N ALA A 25 5.27 0.45 -19.32
CA ALA A 25 4.58 -0.58 -18.55
C ALA A 25 5.36 -1.87 -18.71
N ILE A 26 5.67 -2.52 -17.59
CA ILE A 26 6.27 -3.85 -17.60
C ILE A 26 5.30 -4.78 -16.88
N SER A 27 5.12 -5.95 -17.46
CA SER A 27 4.33 -7.04 -16.90
C SER A 27 5.26 -8.21 -16.60
N CYS A 28 5.18 -8.73 -15.38
CA CYS A 28 5.85 -9.96 -15.00
C CYS A 28 4.78 -11.02 -14.70
N GLN A 29 5.00 -12.22 -15.22
CA GLN A 29 4.14 -13.36 -14.98
C GLN A 29 4.98 -14.53 -14.49
N ALA A 30 4.47 -15.23 -13.49
CA ALA A 30 5.08 -16.44 -12.97
C ALA A 30 4.00 -17.45 -12.62
N VAL A 31 4.36 -18.72 -12.68
CA VAL A 31 3.51 -19.82 -12.25
C VAL A 31 4.17 -20.49 -11.06
N CYS A 32 3.41 -20.71 -9.99
CA CYS A 32 3.88 -21.43 -8.81
C CYS A 32 2.78 -22.32 -8.25
N TYR A 33 3.18 -23.23 -7.36
CA TYR A 33 2.25 -24.05 -6.60
C TYR A 33 2.00 -23.39 -5.26
N VAL A 34 0.74 -23.23 -4.88
CA VAL A 34 0.35 -22.63 -3.60
C VAL A 34 -0.80 -23.42 -2.97
N HIS A 35 -0.88 -23.36 -1.66
CA HIS A 35 -1.91 -24.08 -0.90
C HIS A 35 -3.15 -23.22 -0.64
N SER A 36 -3.08 -21.90 -0.85
CA SER A 36 -4.20 -21.00 -0.60
C SER A 36 -4.16 -19.75 -1.47
N VAL A 37 -5.30 -19.11 -1.65
CA VAL A 37 -5.42 -17.79 -2.32
C VAL A 37 -4.59 -16.74 -1.58
N LEU A 38 -4.54 -16.78 -0.24
CA LEU A 38 -3.73 -15.85 0.55
C LEU A 38 -2.22 -15.99 0.25
N GLU A 39 -1.75 -17.23 0.11
CA GLU A 39 -0.37 -17.52 -0.28
C GLU A 39 -0.08 -17.06 -1.70
N ALA A 40 -1.02 -17.26 -2.63
CA ALA A 40 -0.96 -16.77 -4.00
C ALA A 40 -0.74 -15.25 -4.07
N GLU A 41 -1.56 -14.49 -3.35
CA GLU A 41 -1.45 -13.03 -3.24
C GLU A 41 -0.09 -12.59 -2.66
N LEU A 42 0.37 -13.27 -1.61
CA LEU A 42 1.65 -12.98 -1.00
C LEU A 42 2.83 -13.30 -1.94
N GLU A 43 2.75 -14.37 -2.72
CA GLU A 43 3.74 -14.69 -3.76
C GLU A 43 3.75 -13.65 -4.89
N ALA A 44 2.58 -13.14 -5.30
CA ALA A 44 2.52 -12.05 -6.29
C ALA A 44 3.19 -10.77 -5.77
N ILE A 45 2.96 -10.42 -4.50
CA ILE A 45 3.65 -9.30 -3.84
C ILE A 45 5.15 -9.57 -3.72
N HIS A 46 5.54 -10.77 -3.31
CA HIS A 46 6.93 -11.16 -3.19
C HIS A 46 7.67 -11.00 -4.53
N LEU A 47 7.09 -11.50 -5.61
CA LEU A 47 7.61 -11.34 -6.97
C LEU A 47 7.77 -9.86 -7.33
N ALA A 48 6.76 -9.03 -7.09
CA ALA A 48 6.82 -7.60 -7.35
C ALA A 48 7.97 -6.91 -6.59
N LEU A 49 8.18 -7.28 -5.32
CA LEU A 49 9.26 -6.75 -4.49
C LEU A 49 10.64 -7.19 -4.98
N VAL A 50 10.80 -8.48 -5.32
CA VAL A 50 12.07 -9.02 -5.84
C VAL A 50 12.45 -8.30 -7.13
N VAL A 51 11.53 -8.23 -8.10
CA VAL A 51 11.83 -7.54 -9.36
C VAL A 51 12.13 -6.06 -9.12
N ALA A 52 11.41 -5.41 -8.21
CA ALA A 52 11.69 -4.01 -7.92
C ALA A 52 13.08 -3.77 -7.32
N ILE A 53 13.59 -4.72 -6.53
CA ILE A 53 14.97 -4.69 -6.00
C ILE A 53 15.98 -4.93 -7.14
N GLU A 54 15.72 -5.92 -8.00
CA GLU A 54 16.59 -6.26 -9.14
C GLU A 54 16.73 -5.07 -10.12
N GLU A 55 15.62 -4.38 -10.39
CA GLU A 55 15.56 -3.17 -11.21
C GLU A 55 16.03 -1.89 -10.47
N ARG A 56 16.45 -2.03 -9.21
CA ARG A 56 17.01 -0.95 -8.37
C ARG A 56 16.07 0.24 -8.14
N TYR A 57 14.77 0.00 -8.02
CA TYR A 57 13.85 1.06 -7.62
C TYR A 57 14.07 1.46 -6.16
N SER A 58 13.99 2.76 -5.89
CA SER A 58 14.16 3.34 -4.55
C SER A 58 12.85 3.42 -3.75
N SER A 59 11.71 3.34 -4.45
CA SER A 59 10.37 3.35 -3.87
C SER A 59 9.43 2.52 -4.73
N VAL A 60 8.44 1.89 -4.10
CA VAL A 60 7.46 1.03 -4.76
C VAL A 60 6.09 1.30 -4.13
N VAL A 61 5.06 1.38 -4.97
CA VAL A 61 3.66 1.39 -4.54
C VAL A 61 3.03 0.09 -5.01
N ILE A 62 2.68 -0.76 -4.06
CA ILE A 62 1.99 -2.03 -4.33
C ILE A 62 0.49 -1.82 -4.13
N VAL A 63 -0.26 -2.30 -5.11
CA VAL A 63 -1.73 -2.28 -5.12
C VAL A 63 -2.20 -3.73 -5.23
N SER A 64 -2.91 -4.21 -4.22
CA SER A 64 -3.57 -5.52 -4.14
C SER A 64 -5.02 -5.30 -3.70
N ASP A 65 -5.93 -6.12 -4.20
CA ASP A 65 -7.34 -6.15 -3.83
C ASP A 65 -7.61 -6.98 -2.56
N SER A 66 -6.63 -7.77 -2.11
CA SER A 66 -6.70 -8.57 -0.90
C SER A 66 -6.51 -7.73 0.37
N ALA A 67 -7.63 -7.29 0.96
CA ALA A 67 -7.62 -6.48 2.19
C ALA A 67 -6.85 -7.14 3.34
N ILE A 68 -6.91 -8.47 3.46
CA ILE A 68 -6.21 -9.25 4.51
C ILE A 68 -4.69 -9.10 4.34
N VAL A 69 -4.19 -9.25 3.11
CA VAL A 69 -2.75 -9.12 2.83
C VAL A 69 -2.29 -7.70 3.08
N VAL A 70 -3.08 -6.71 2.65
CA VAL A 70 -2.77 -5.31 2.85
C VAL A 70 -2.67 -4.97 4.33
N GLU A 71 -3.66 -5.37 5.12
CA GLU A 71 -3.68 -5.14 6.55
C GLU A 71 -2.50 -5.85 7.23
N ALA A 72 -2.27 -7.14 6.92
CA ALA A 72 -1.19 -7.93 7.50
C ALA A 72 0.20 -7.33 7.23
N LEU A 73 0.47 -6.87 6.01
CA LEU A 73 1.74 -6.23 5.66
C LEU A 73 1.91 -4.86 6.34
N ASN A 74 0.82 -4.10 6.48
CA ASN A 74 0.83 -2.81 7.16
C ASN A 74 1.14 -2.94 8.65
N ILE A 75 0.52 -3.91 9.33
CA ILE A 75 0.78 -4.18 10.76
C ILE A 75 2.01 -5.06 10.99
N LYS A 76 2.57 -5.66 9.92
CA LYS A 76 3.69 -6.62 9.94
C LYS A 76 3.42 -7.87 10.78
N GLU A 77 2.15 -8.26 10.87
CA GLU A 77 1.69 -9.46 11.56
C GLU A 77 0.66 -10.18 10.68
N LEU A 78 0.69 -11.51 10.66
CA LEU A 78 -0.26 -12.34 9.90
C LEU A 78 -1.03 -13.25 10.87
N PRO A 79 -2.26 -12.90 11.27
CA PRO A 79 -3.01 -13.71 12.22
C PRO A 79 -3.53 -15.01 11.58
N LEU A 80 -3.34 -16.13 12.27
CA LEU A 80 -4.00 -17.42 12.04
C LEU A 80 -3.76 -18.12 10.68
N ALA A 81 -2.80 -17.67 9.86
CA ALA A 81 -2.47 -18.27 8.56
C ALA A 81 -1.03 -18.84 8.52
N TRP A 82 -0.77 -19.91 9.29
CA TRP A 82 0.55 -20.52 9.40
C TRP A 82 1.11 -21.03 8.07
N GLY A 83 0.27 -21.53 7.16
CA GLY A 83 0.68 -22.01 5.84
C GLY A 83 1.35 -20.91 4.99
N SER A 84 0.82 -19.68 5.06
CA SER A 84 1.34 -18.54 4.28
C SER A 84 2.37 -17.71 5.06
N TYR A 85 2.69 -18.08 6.30
CA TYR A 85 3.56 -17.28 7.17
C TYR A 85 4.99 -17.15 6.64
N LEU A 86 5.53 -18.20 5.99
CA LEU A 86 6.88 -18.17 5.46
C LEU A 86 7.03 -17.14 4.32
N ILE A 87 6.10 -17.13 3.37
CA ILE A 87 6.11 -16.15 2.28
C ILE A 87 5.85 -14.74 2.81
N PHE A 88 4.92 -14.58 3.75
CA PHE A 88 4.69 -13.32 4.44
C PHE A 88 5.98 -12.76 5.08
N ARG A 89 6.75 -13.61 5.76
CA ARG A 89 8.03 -13.21 6.37
C ARG A 89 9.06 -12.78 5.34
N LYS A 90 9.11 -13.45 4.16
CA LYS A 90 9.95 -13.00 3.04
C LYS A 90 9.52 -11.61 2.59
N CYS A 91 8.23 -11.37 2.34
CA CYS A 91 7.73 -10.05 1.97
C CYS A 91 8.14 -8.98 2.98
N VAL A 92 7.84 -9.17 4.27
CA VAL A 92 8.21 -8.23 5.34
C VAL A 92 9.71 -7.97 5.41
N SER A 93 10.54 -8.98 5.13
CA SER A 93 12.00 -8.80 5.08
C SER A 93 12.43 -7.91 3.92
N LEU A 94 11.79 -8.05 2.75
CA LEU A 94 12.09 -7.25 1.56
C LEU A 94 11.59 -5.81 1.67
N LEU A 95 10.51 -5.55 2.42
CA LEU A 95 10.02 -4.19 2.66
C LEU A 95 11.10 -3.27 3.29
N LYS A 96 12.11 -3.83 3.96
CA LYS A 96 13.22 -3.07 4.56
C LYS A 96 14.09 -2.33 3.53
N TYR A 97 14.12 -2.80 2.28
CA TYR A 97 14.89 -2.16 1.20
C TYR A 97 14.21 -0.92 0.64
N PHE A 98 12.95 -0.69 0.98
CA PHE A 98 12.14 0.42 0.49
C PHE A 98 11.77 1.36 1.65
N PRO A 99 12.67 2.27 2.06
CA PRO A 99 12.44 3.17 3.19
C PRO A 99 11.27 4.14 2.94
N TYR A 100 10.96 4.41 1.68
CA TYR A 100 9.85 5.25 1.22
C TYR A 100 8.71 4.42 0.64
N LEU A 101 8.42 3.26 1.22
CA LEU A 101 7.23 2.52 0.86
C LEU A 101 6.01 3.32 1.36
N LEU A 102 5.54 4.21 0.50
CA LEU A 102 4.29 4.93 0.65
C LEU A 102 3.21 3.87 0.79
N ASN A 103 2.67 3.77 2.00
CA ASN A 103 1.49 2.99 2.42
C ASN A 103 0.95 2.09 1.31
N LEU A 104 1.09 0.76 1.46
CA LEU A 104 0.50 -0.23 0.55
C LEU A 104 -0.92 0.24 0.24
N LEU A 105 -1.10 0.81 -0.96
CA LEU A 105 -2.23 1.69 -1.18
C LEU A 105 -3.41 0.76 -1.38
N ILE A 106 -4.29 0.77 -0.39
CA ILE A 106 -5.61 0.16 -0.48
C ILE A 106 -6.31 0.88 -1.63
N VAL A 107 -6.15 0.39 -2.86
CA VAL A 107 -7.18 0.63 -3.87
C VAL A 107 -8.30 -0.29 -3.45
N LEU A 108 -9.10 0.23 -2.52
CA LEU A 108 -10.43 -0.25 -2.23
C LEU A 108 -11.07 -0.53 -3.58
N VAL A 109 -11.23 -1.79 -3.93
CA VAL A 109 -12.20 -2.21 -4.94
C VAL A 109 -13.59 -1.64 -4.57
N ARG A 110 -13.81 -1.24 -3.32
CA ARG A 110 -14.95 -0.41 -2.90
C ARG A 110 -15.00 1.02 -3.46
N VAL A 111 -13.89 1.65 -3.85
CA VAL A 111 -13.94 2.91 -4.59
C VAL A 111 -14.39 2.65 -6.02
N PHE A 112 -14.11 1.48 -6.61
CA PHE A 112 -14.66 1.12 -7.92
C PHE A 112 -16.14 0.73 -7.82
N GLU A 113 -16.58 -0.01 -6.81
CA GLU A 113 -18.02 -0.24 -6.57
C GLU A 113 -18.77 1.05 -6.21
N LEU A 114 -18.18 1.93 -5.39
CA LEU A 114 -18.77 3.24 -5.11
C LEU A 114 -18.73 4.13 -6.36
N LEU A 115 -17.66 4.12 -7.16
CA LEU A 115 -17.61 4.90 -8.40
C LEU A 115 -18.56 4.34 -9.47
N GLU A 116 -18.76 3.03 -9.56
CA GLU A 116 -19.77 2.44 -10.43
C GLU A 116 -21.17 2.79 -9.94
N GLN A 117 -21.46 2.71 -8.64
CA GLN A 117 -22.71 3.22 -8.06
C GLN A 117 -22.88 4.72 -8.30
N PHE A 118 -21.81 5.52 -8.20
CA PHE A 118 -21.83 6.96 -8.48
C PHE A 118 -22.00 7.24 -9.98
N VAL A 119 -21.43 6.44 -10.88
CA VAL A 119 -21.61 6.55 -12.33
C VAL A 119 -23.03 6.15 -12.71
N TRP A 120 -23.59 5.12 -12.08
CA TRP A 120 -24.99 4.71 -12.24
C TRP A 120 -25.97 5.77 -11.72
N VAL A 121 -25.73 6.29 -10.51
CA VAL A 121 -26.51 7.39 -9.92
C VAL A 121 -26.36 8.66 -10.75
N ARG A 122 -25.18 8.93 -11.31
CA ARG A 122 -24.94 10.06 -12.22
C ARG A 122 -25.64 9.85 -13.57
N ARG A 123 -25.76 8.63 -14.07
CA ARG A 123 -26.53 8.30 -15.29
C ARG A 123 -28.03 8.46 -15.05
N LEU A 124 -28.53 7.97 -13.91
CA LEU A 124 -29.91 8.16 -13.47
C LEU A 124 -30.27 9.64 -13.24
N LEU A 125 -29.40 10.39 -12.56
CA LEU A 125 -29.58 11.83 -12.34
C LEU A 125 -29.42 12.63 -13.63
N CYS A 126 -28.58 12.20 -14.58
CA CYS A 126 -28.47 12.84 -15.88
C CYS A 126 -29.71 12.61 -16.73
N GLU A 127 -30.28 11.40 -16.73
CA GLU A 127 -31.55 11.09 -17.42
C GLU A 127 -32.76 11.78 -16.78
N HIS A 128 -32.77 11.95 -15.44
CA HIS A 128 -33.81 12.73 -14.75
C HIS A 128 -33.65 14.25 -14.95
N CYS A 129 -32.43 14.80 -14.88
CA CYS A 129 -32.17 16.23 -15.12
C CYS A 129 -32.32 16.64 -16.59
N LEU A 130 -32.04 15.76 -17.55
CA LEU A 130 -32.32 16.02 -18.97
C LEU A 130 -33.83 16.06 -19.26
N ARG A 131 -34.64 15.45 -18.39
CA ARG A 131 -36.12 15.54 -18.44
C ARG A 131 -36.68 16.77 -17.73
N GLU A 132 -35.98 17.29 -16.72
CA GLU A 132 -36.43 18.41 -15.91
C GLU A 132 -35.36 19.51 -15.85
N ASN A 133 -35.53 20.53 -16.71
CA ASN A 133 -34.95 21.87 -16.60
C ASN A 133 -33.47 22.05 -17.01
N ALA A 134 -33.29 22.51 -18.25
CA ALA A 134 -32.02 22.86 -18.86
C ALA A 134 -31.38 24.19 -18.38
N GLU A 135 -31.87 24.87 -17.33
CA GLU A 135 -31.43 26.26 -17.07
C GLU A 135 -30.78 26.56 -15.70
N THR A 136 -30.63 25.60 -14.77
CA THR A 136 -30.07 25.95 -13.43
C THR A 136 -29.10 24.94 -12.78
N ALA A 137 -28.48 24.02 -13.52
CA ALA A 137 -27.73 22.89 -12.93
C ALA A 137 -26.20 23.08 -12.71
N SER A 138 -25.64 24.30 -12.76
CA SER A 138 -24.18 24.50 -12.69
C SER A 138 -23.61 24.69 -11.26
N ALA A 139 -24.43 25.01 -10.26
CA ALA A 139 -23.96 25.39 -8.92
C ALA A 139 -23.52 24.22 -7.99
N PRO A 140 -24.19 23.04 -7.95
CA PRO A 140 -23.83 22.00 -6.97
C PRO A 140 -22.59 21.19 -7.37
N PHE A 141 -22.31 21.04 -8.67
CA PHE A 141 -21.17 20.29 -9.19
C PHE A 141 -19.81 20.91 -8.78
N LEU A 142 -19.71 22.24 -8.82
CA LEU A 142 -18.49 22.96 -8.43
C LEU A 142 -18.23 22.93 -6.91
N ARG A 143 -19.28 22.76 -6.07
CA ARG A 143 -19.10 22.62 -4.61
C ARG A 143 -18.51 21.27 -4.23
N MET A 144 -18.94 20.19 -4.89
CA MET A 144 -18.47 18.83 -4.58
C MET A 144 -17.01 18.59 -5.03
N HIS A 145 -16.63 19.08 -6.21
CA HIS A 145 -15.24 19.00 -6.68
C HIS A 145 -14.27 19.78 -5.77
N ARG A 146 -14.68 20.96 -5.29
CA ARG A 146 -13.91 21.72 -4.29
C ARG A 146 -13.78 20.99 -2.96
N HIS A 147 -14.74 20.14 -2.59
CA HIS A 147 -14.68 19.38 -1.35
C HIS A 147 -13.71 18.20 -1.43
N LEU A 148 -13.70 17.46 -2.54
CA LEU A 148 -12.76 16.37 -2.80
C LEU A 148 -11.32 16.86 -2.90
N VAL A 149 -11.08 17.95 -3.65
CA VAL A 149 -9.75 18.57 -3.73
C VAL A 149 -9.29 19.10 -2.37
N ARG A 150 -10.21 19.58 -1.51
CA ARG A 150 -9.89 19.96 -0.12
C ARG A 150 -9.56 18.76 0.76
N CYS A 151 -10.25 17.62 0.61
CA CYS A 151 -9.96 16.40 1.36
C CYS A 151 -8.59 15.83 0.99
N VAL A 152 -8.27 15.77 -0.30
CA VAL A 152 -6.96 15.32 -0.80
C VAL A 152 -5.83 16.27 -0.35
N ARG A 153 -6.05 17.59 -0.38
CA ARG A 153 -5.08 18.56 0.14
C ARG A 153 -4.92 18.54 1.67
N ARG A 154 -5.92 18.09 2.43
CA ARG A 154 -5.79 17.89 3.89
C ARG A 154 -5.00 16.63 4.22
N LEU A 155 -5.14 15.57 3.40
CA LEU A 155 -4.33 14.35 3.52
C LEU A 155 -2.87 14.60 3.12
N ASN A 156 -2.63 15.50 2.15
CA ASN A 156 -1.30 15.93 1.71
C ASN A 156 -0.82 17.26 2.33
N GLY A 157 -1.43 17.70 3.44
CA GLY A 157 -1.00 18.92 4.12
C GLY A 157 0.42 18.77 4.67
N PRO A 158 1.20 19.86 4.80
CA PRO A 158 2.52 19.78 5.39
C PRO A 158 2.39 19.22 6.81
N VAL A 159 3.00 18.07 7.04
CA VAL A 159 3.19 17.49 8.37
C VAL A 159 3.76 18.60 9.24
N ARG A 160 2.98 19.08 10.22
CA ARG A 160 3.48 19.97 11.27
C ARG A 160 4.68 19.24 11.85
N ARG A 161 5.90 19.73 11.54
CA ARG A 161 7.10 19.38 12.29
C ARG A 161 6.80 19.79 13.72
N SER A 162 6.38 18.84 14.54
CA SER A 162 6.43 18.97 15.99
C SER A 162 7.87 19.33 16.30
N SER A 163 8.07 20.58 16.75
CA SER A 163 9.34 21.07 17.25
C SER A 163 9.88 20.04 18.21
N ALA A 164 11.02 19.43 17.85
CA ALA A 164 11.71 18.48 18.70
C ALA A 164 11.89 19.13 20.07
N ARG A 165 11.26 18.58 21.10
CA ARG A 165 11.66 18.89 22.47
C ARG A 165 13.12 18.45 22.60
N PRO A 166 14.00 19.27 23.20
CA PRO A 166 15.36 18.85 23.46
C PRO A 166 15.33 17.56 24.30
N VAL A 167 16.05 16.55 23.82
CA VAL A 167 16.25 15.28 24.50
C VAL A 167 16.95 15.58 25.83
N PRO A 168 16.43 15.11 26.99
CA PRO A 168 17.14 15.25 28.25
C PRO A 168 18.49 14.53 28.13
N GLU A 169 19.59 15.24 28.39
CA GLU A 169 20.92 14.65 28.47
C GLU A 169 20.90 13.49 29.48
N LEU A 170 21.08 12.28 28.95
CA LEU A 170 21.25 11.09 29.76
C LEU A 170 22.61 11.21 30.47
N ARG A 171 22.62 11.65 31.72
CA ARG A 171 23.82 11.63 32.56
C ARG A 171 24.29 10.19 32.72
N VAL A 172 25.35 9.83 32.02
CA VAL A 172 26.04 8.55 32.18
C VAL A 172 26.69 8.54 33.58
N PRO A 173 26.34 7.60 34.47
CA PRO A 173 27.01 7.48 35.75
C PRO A 173 28.49 7.13 35.52
N ALA A 174 29.38 7.89 36.15
CA ALA A 174 30.82 7.67 36.06
C ALA A 174 31.17 6.24 36.53
N LEU A 175 31.87 5.49 35.68
CA LEU A 175 32.40 4.18 36.06
C LEU A 175 33.41 4.33 37.20
N PRO A 176 33.33 3.50 38.26
CA PRO A 176 34.33 3.49 39.31
C PRO A 176 35.68 2.99 38.77
N PRO A 177 36.81 3.51 39.28
CA PRO A 177 38.14 3.13 38.83
C PRO A 177 38.42 1.64 39.09
N SER A 178 38.99 0.97 38.09
CA SER A 178 39.38 -0.44 38.19
C SER A 178 40.48 -0.62 39.23
N ARG A 179 40.19 -1.41 40.26
CA ARG A 179 41.21 -1.86 41.23
C ARG A 179 42.06 -2.93 40.58
N HIS A 180 43.24 -2.54 40.08
CA HIS A 180 44.30 -3.50 39.76
C HIS A 180 44.85 -4.11 41.06
N THR A 181 44.37 -5.31 41.41
CA THR A 181 45.02 -6.16 42.40
C THR A 181 46.26 -6.78 41.78
N LYS A 182 47.44 -6.27 42.15
CA LYS A 182 48.72 -6.97 41.97
C LYS A 182 48.70 -8.23 42.85
N ARG A 183 48.61 -9.41 42.23
CA ARG A 183 48.98 -10.67 42.90
C ARG A 183 50.51 -10.72 43.00
N ARG A 184 51.00 -10.87 44.23
CA ARG A 184 52.34 -11.37 44.53
C ARG A 184 52.35 -12.89 44.43
#